data_AF-A0A257ZHQ1-F1
#
_entry.id   AF-A0A257ZHQ1-F1
#
_cell.length_a   1.000
_cell.length_b   1.000
_cell.length_c   1.000
_cell.angle_alpha   90.00
_cell.angle_beta   90.00
_cell.angle_gamma   90.00
#
_symmetry.space_group_name_H-M   'P 1'
#
loop_
_entity.id
_entity.type
_entity.pdbx_description
1 polymer ?
#
loop_
_entity_poly.entity_id
_entity_poly.type
_entity_poly.pdbx_seq_one_letter_code
_entity_poly.pdbx_strand_id
1 'polypeptide(L)'
;MQSHAKDWFRQPTAPDLIRALEGEGFFHRFRSVVLTGASMGGFAALNLAPLIPGARVLAFSPQSTMNKTIAPFEARFPFAVKRSNWEGMPFLDAAAAIPYIRQAVILYDPFVPEDRAHAARMRGANVQTLRAPFCTHEAIRVVLKSGTFPLLLDAVATDGTVGPAFWRSFLARRRVTKWQRAILVEAARRGHHRLLIGAAEVLLRLGKDGPDEDLVFIRRAKRGAAAALRGREAG
;
A
#
# COMPACT_ATOMS: atom_id res chain seq x y z
N MET A 1 -16.28 -14.41 7.54
CA MET A 1 -15.43 -15.58 7.19
C MET A 1 -14.11 -15.07 6.66
N GLN A 2 -12.98 -15.48 7.23
CA GLN A 2 -11.66 -15.32 6.61
C GLN A 2 -11.26 -16.70 6.08
N SER A 3 -11.19 -16.89 4.77
CA SER A 3 -10.49 -18.06 4.25
C SER A 3 -9.00 -17.86 4.58
N HIS A 4 -8.39 -18.82 5.26
CA HIS A 4 -6.93 -18.81 5.46
C HIS A 4 -6.17 -19.09 4.13
N ALA A 5 -6.91 -19.35 3.05
CA ALA A 5 -6.38 -19.57 1.73
C ALA A 5 -5.90 -18.26 1.10
N LYS A 6 -4.67 -18.27 0.57
CA LYS A 6 -4.13 -17.18 -0.25
C LYS A 6 -4.64 -17.31 -1.70
N ASP A 7 -5.97 -17.35 -1.86
CA ASP A 7 -6.70 -17.62 -3.10
C ASP A 7 -7.13 -16.36 -3.86
N TRP A 8 -6.64 -15.20 -3.42
CA TRP A 8 -6.99 -13.90 -3.98
C TRP A 8 -8.47 -13.55 -3.98
N PHE A 9 -9.24 -14.14 -3.06
CA PHE A 9 -10.70 -13.96 -3.02
C PHE A 9 -11.35 -14.31 -4.36
N ARG A 10 -10.75 -15.28 -5.09
CA ARG A 10 -11.24 -15.77 -6.39
C ARG A 10 -12.23 -16.93 -6.23
N GLN A 11 -12.60 -17.27 -4.99
CA GLN A 11 -13.66 -18.22 -4.67
C GLN A 11 -15.02 -17.50 -4.64
N PRO A 12 -16.12 -18.16 -5.03
CA PRO A 12 -17.46 -17.55 -5.06
C PRO A 12 -17.99 -17.21 -3.66
N THR A 13 -17.46 -17.85 -2.61
CA THR A 13 -17.97 -17.74 -1.22
C THR A 13 -17.98 -16.32 -0.67
N ALA A 14 -16.98 -15.50 -0.97
CA ALA A 14 -16.92 -14.13 -0.46
C ALA A 14 -17.97 -13.20 -1.11
N PRO A 15 -18.09 -13.13 -2.45
CA PRO A 15 -19.20 -12.45 -3.10
C PRO A 15 -20.58 -12.91 -2.63
N ASP A 16 -20.81 -14.22 -2.51
CA ASP A 16 -22.11 -14.77 -2.12
C ASP A 16 -22.48 -14.37 -0.70
N LEU A 17 -21.53 -14.45 0.23
CA LEU A 17 -21.73 -14.00 1.61
C LEU A 17 -22.06 -12.50 1.68
N ILE A 18 -21.36 -11.66 0.92
CA ILE A 18 -21.61 -10.22 0.92
C ILE A 18 -23.01 -9.92 0.35
N ARG A 19 -23.41 -10.61 -0.73
CA ARG A 19 -24.77 -10.48 -1.29
C ARG A 19 -25.85 -10.93 -0.31
N ALA A 20 -25.62 -12.02 0.42
CA ALA A 20 -26.56 -12.48 1.44
C ALA A 20 -26.72 -11.45 2.57
N LEU A 21 -25.60 -10.92 3.09
CA LEU A 21 -25.62 -9.87 4.11
C LEU A 21 -26.33 -8.60 3.63
N GLU A 22 -26.12 -8.20 2.38
CA GLU A 22 -26.84 -7.06 1.78
C GLU A 22 -28.34 -7.37 1.63
N GLY A 23 -28.70 -8.57 1.17
CA GLY A 23 -30.10 -8.99 1.07
C GLY A 23 -30.84 -9.02 2.41
N GLU A 24 -30.13 -9.26 3.51
CA GLU A 24 -30.63 -9.17 4.89
C GLU A 24 -30.65 -7.73 5.44
N GLY A 25 -30.17 -6.74 4.67
CA GLY A 25 -30.08 -5.35 5.07
C GLY A 25 -29.02 -5.08 6.15
N PHE A 26 -28.05 -5.98 6.33
CA PHE A 26 -27.01 -5.86 7.37
C PHE A 26 -26.26 -4.53 7.27
N PHE A 27 -25.87 -4.13 6.05
CA PHE A 27 -25.06 -2.93 5.84
C PHE A 27 -25.84 -1.63 6.05
N HIS A 28 -27.17 -1.63 5.91
CA HIS A 28 -28.02 -0.46 6.16
C HIS A 28 -28.07 -0.06 7.64
N ARG A 29 -27.63 -0.93 8.55
CA ARG A 29 -27.55 -0.66 9.99
C ARG A 29 -26.39 0.27 10.35
N PHE A 30 -25.49 0.55 9.41
CA PHE A 30 -24.29 1.36 9.63
C PHE A 30 -24.38 2.68 8.87
N ARG A 31 -23.95 3.77 9.52
CA ARG A 31 -23.85 5.08 8.89
C ARG A 31 -22.82 5.10 7.75
N SER A 32 -21.76 4.32 7.88
CA SER A 32 -20.70 4.20 6.89
C SER A 32 -20.13 2.79 6.90
N VAL A 33 -19.88 2.25 5.71
CA VAL A 33 -19.19 0.98 5.53
C VAL A 33 -17.90 1.25 4.75
N VAL A 34 -16.76 0.90 5.35
CA VAL A 34 -15.44 1.05 4.73
C VAL A 34 -14.81 -0.33 4.57
N LEU A 35 -14.55 -0.73 3.32
CA LEU A 35 -13.75 -1.91 3.03
C LEU A 35 -12.29 -1.48 3.02
N THR A 36 -11.48 -2.12 3.86
CA THR A 36 -10.05 -1.83 3.96
C THR A 36 -9.23 -3.07 3.67
N GLY A 37 -8.14 -2.92 2.92
CA GLY A 37 -7.31 -4.05 2.56
C GLY A 37 -5.95 -3.67 1.97
N ALA A 38 -4.99 -4.58 2.06
CA ALA A 38 -3.64 -4.40 1.51
C ALA A 38 -3.29 -5.50 0.51
N SER A 39 -2.60 -5.14 -0.58
CA SER A 39 -2.24 -6.07 -1.67
C SER A 39 -3.47 -6.84 -2.15
N MET A 40 -3.47 -8.17 -1.99
CA MET A 40 -4.59 -9.07 -2.29
C MET A 40 -5.89 -8.66 -1.56
N GLY A 41 -5.81 -8.20 -0.32
CA GLY A 41 -6.98 -7.69 0.40
C GLY A 41 -7.47 -6.35 -0.17
N GLY A 42 -6.57 -5.53 -0.72
CA GLY A 42 -6.93 -4.29 -1.42
C GLY A 42 -7.62 -4.57 -2.75
N PHE A 43 -7.16 -5.58 -3.49
CA PHE A 43 -7.84 -6.12 -4.67
C PHE A 43 -9.29 -6.51 -4.32
N ALA A 44 -9.48 -7.31 -3.28
CA ALA A 44 -10.81 -7.75 -2.85
C ALA A 44 -11.69 -6.59 -2.36
N ALA A 45 -11.15 -5.68 -1.56
CA ALA A 45 -11.88 -4.51 -1.08
C ALA A 45 -12.43 -3.66 -2.24
N LEU A 46 -11.61 -3.41 -3.26
CA LEU A 46 -12.04 -2.65 -4.44
C LEU A 46 -13.05 -3.44 -5.30
N ASN A 47 -12.82 -4.73 -5.54
CA ASN A 47 -13.69 -5.54 -6.40
C ASN A 47 -15.06 -5.83 -5.81
N LEU A 48 -15.14 -6.00 -4.48
CA LEU A 48 -16.36 -6.40 -3.79
C LEU A 48 -17.16 -5.22 -3.25
N ALA A 49 -16.57 -4.02 -3.18
CA ALA A 49 -17.28 -2.81 -2.74
C ALA A 49 -18.58 -2.51 -3.52
N PRO A 50 -18.69 -2.76 -4.85
CA PRO A 50 -19.95 -2.56 -5.57
C PRO A 50 -21.12 -3.42 -5.09
N LEU A 51 -20.85 -4.49 -4.31
CA LEU A 51 -21.89 -5.33 -3.71
C LEU A 51 -22.52 -4.69 -2.47
N ILE A 52 -21.95 -3.60 -1.96
CA ILE A 52 -22.39 -2.92 -0.74
C ILE A 52 -22.73 -1.46 -1.10
N PRO A 53 -24.02 -1.11 -1.21
CA PRO A 53 -24.44 0.23 -1.57
C PRO A 53 -23.82 1.31 -0.68
N GLY A 54 -23.20 2.30 -1.31
CA GLY A 54 -22.56 3.42 -0.60
C GLY A 54 -21.23 3.10 0.09
N ALA A 55 -20.69 1.88 -0.06
CA ALA A 55 -19.41 1.54 0.53
C ALA A 55 -18.25 2.37 -0.02
N ARG A 56 -17.33 2.72 0.88
CA ARG A 56 -16.05 3.36 0.55
C ARG A 56 -14.91 2.37 0.71
N VAL A 57 -13.79 2.66 0.06
CA VAL A 57 -12.62 1.76 0.06
C VAL A 57 -11.35 2.49 0.52
N LEU A 58 -10.59 1.87 1.40
CA LEU A 58 -9.23 2.26 1.76
C LEU A 58 -8.26 1.12 1.41
N ALA A 59 -7.52 1.27 0.30
CA ALA A 59 -6.67 0.23 -0.24
C ALA A 59 -5.17 0.60 -0.16
N PHE A 60 -4.35 -0.35 0.28
CA PHE A 60 -2.90 -0.18 0.43
C PHE A 60 -2.15 -1.07 -0.56
N SER A 61 -1.37 -0.45 -1.46
CA SER A 61 -0.67 -1.13 -2.56
C SER A 61 -1.53 -2.22 -3.23
N PRO A 62 -2.79 -1.93 -3.63
CA PRO A 62 -3.66 -2.94 -4.23
C PRO A 62 -3.14 -3.35 -5.61
N GLN A 63 -3.25 -4.64 -5.90
CA GLN A 63 -3.28 -5.10 -7.28
C GLN A 63 -4.68 -4.84 -7.87
N SER A 64 -4.75 -4.41 -9.12
CA SER A 64 -6.04 -4.32 -9.82
C SER A 64 -6.50 -5.70 -10.30
N THR A 65 -5.58 -6.54 -10.73
CA THR A 65 -5.80 -7.92 -11.17
C THR A 65 -4.45 -8.65 -11.24
N MET A 66 -4.46 -9.98 -11.22
CA MET A 66 -3.29 -10.80 -11.56
C MET A 66 -3.45 -11.53 -12.90
N ASN A 67 -4.50 -11.23 -13.67
CA ASN A 67 -4.63 -11.74 -15.03
C ASN A 67 -3.48 -11.21 -15.90
N LYS A 68 -2.71 -12.14 -16.51
CA LYS A 68 -1.49 -11.82 -17.27
C LYS A 68 -1.75 -11.07 -18.59
N THR A 69 -2.94 -11.19 -19.15
CA THR A 69 -3.34 -10.43 -20.35
C THR A 69 -3.64 -8.97 -19.99
N ILE A 70 -4.29 -8.75 -18.84
CA ILE A 70 -4.72 -7.42 -18.40
C ILE A 70 -3.59 -6.65 -17.71
N ALA A 71 -2.78 -7.32 -16.88
CA ALA A 71 -1.66 -6.75 -16.15
C ALA A 71 -0.36 -7.54 -16.39
N PRO A 72 0.19 -7.53 -17.62
CA PRO A 72 1.42 -8.27 -17.96
C PRO A 72 2.66 -7.80 -17.19
N PHE A 73 2.61 -6.59 -16.62
CA PHE A 73 3.69 -6.03 -15.79
C PHE A 73 3.78 -6.63 -14.39
N GLU A 74 2.78 -7.40 -13.94
CA GLU A 74 2.73 -7.96 -12.60
C GLU A 74 3.27 -9.41 -12.58
N ALA A 75 4.47 -9.59 -12.02
CA ALA A 75 5.18 -10.87 -11.98
C ALA A 75 5.53 -11.34 -10.54
N ARG A 76 5.10 -10.62 -9.50
CA ARG A 76 5.61 -10.78 -8.12
C ARG A 76 4.99 -11.96 -7.35
N PHE A 77 3.84 -12.48 -7.77
CA PHE A 77 3.09 -13.51 -7.01
C PHE A 77 2.79 -14.81 -7.79
N PRO A 78 3.78 -15.42 -8.48
CA PRO A 78 3.54 -16.54 -9.40
C PRO A 78 2.85 -17.75 -8.74
N PHE A 79 3.24 -18.10 -7.52
CA PHE A 79 2.67 -19.25 -6.80
C PHE A 79 1.19 -19.05 -6.44
N ALA A 80 0.83 -17.85 -5.98
CA ALA A 80 -0.55 -17.56 -5.56
C ALA A 80 -1.47 -17.43 -6.78
N VAL A 81 -0.96 -16.88 -7.90
CA VAL A 81 -1.68 -16.84 -9.18
C VAL A 81 -1.95 -18.22 -9.72
N LYS A 82 -0.96 -19.13 -9.71
CA LYS A 82 -1.14 -20.52 -10.19
C LYS A 82 -2.24 -21.27 -9.42
N ARG A 83 -2.53 -20.87 -8.18
CA ARG A 83 -3.52 -21.50 -7.29
C ARG A 83 -4.90 -20.82 -7.32
N SER A 84 -5.10 -19.82 -8.18
CA SER A 84 -6.32 -19.01 -8.22
C SER A 84 -6.81 -18.85 -9.67
N ASN A 85 -8.12 -18.78 -9.88
CA ASN A 85 -8.67 -18.63 -11.23
C ASN A 85 -8.68 -17.14 -11.67
N TRP A 86 -7.99 -16.83 -12.76
CA TRP A 86 -7.89 -15.49 -13.35
C TRP A 86 -8.51 -15.41 -14.76
N GLU A 87 -9.39 -16.34 -15.12
CA GLU A 87 -10.06 -16.40 -16.43
C GLU A 87 -11.56 -16.68 -16.25
N GLY A 88 -12.39 -16.09 -17.12
CA GLY A 88 -13.82 -16.41 -17.24
C GLY A 88 -14.72 -16.17 -16.01
N MET A 89 -14.20 -15.59 -14.94
CA MET A 89 -14.89 -15.43 -13.65
C MET A 89 -15.22 -13.96 -13.34
N PRO A 90 -16.34 -13.67 -12.65
CA PRO A 90 -16.64 -12.33 -12.13
C PRO A 90 -15.52 -11.75 -11.25
N PHE A 91 -15.56 -10.43 -11.02
CA PHE A 91 -14.60 -9.71 -10.18
C PHE A 91 -13.14 -9.85 -10.64
N LEU A 92 -12.93 -10.02 -11.95
CA LEU A 92 -11.62 -10.30 -12.54
C LEU A 92 -10.63 -9.13 -12.36
N ASP A 93 -11.13 -7.90 -12.42
CA ASP A 93 -10.33 -6.69 -12.43
C ASP A 93 -10.99 -5.57 -11.62
N ALA A 94 -10.35 -5.20 -10.52
CA ALA A 94 -10.80 -4.13 -9.64
C ALA A 94 -10.82 -2.76 -10.34
N ALA A 95 -10.09 -2.57 -11.44
CA ALA A 95 -10.21 -1.35 -12.23
C ALA A 95 -11.62 -1.19 -12.84
N ALA A 96 -12.26 -2.29 -13.25
CA ALA A 96 -13.62 -2.27 -13.77
C ALA A 96 -14.67 -2.01 -12.68
N ALA A 97 -14.34 -2.24 -11.40
CA ALA A 97 -15.21 -1.93 -10.28
C ALA A 97 -15.24 -0.43 -9.92
N ILE A 98 -14.18 0.33 -10.25
CA ILE A 98 -14.02 1.74 -9.84
C ILE A 98 -15.25 2.61 -10.10
N PRO A 99 -15.90 2.59 -11.28
CA PRO A 99 -17.05 3.46 -11.54
C PRO A 99 -18.25 3.23 -10.60
N TYR A 100 -18.32 2.07 -9.95
CA TYR A 100 -19.44 1.66 -9.09
C TYR A 100 -19.16 1.86 -7.59
N ILE A 101 -17.97 2.34 -7.22
CA ILE A 101 -17.59 2.58 -5.82
C ILE A 101 -17.95 4.01 -5.44
N ARG A 102 -18.52 4.23 -4.24
CA ARG A 102 -18.83 5.59 -3.76
C ARG A 102 -17.58 6.46 -3.73
N GLN A 103 -16.54 5.96 -3.07
CA GLN A 103 -15.24 6.63 -2.99
C GLN A 103 -14.12 5.64 -2.65
N ALA A 104 -12.97 5.80 -3.29
CA ALA A 104 -11.80 4.97 -3.00
C ALA A 104 -10.57 5.83 -2.69
N VAL A 105 -9.84 5.48 -1.63
CA VAL A 105 -8.51 6.02 -1.32
C VAL A 105 -7.50 4.91 -1.55
N ILE A 106 -6.54 5.16 -2.46
CA ILE A 106 -5.49 4.20 -2.81
C ILE A 106 -4.15 4.77 -2.37
N LEU A 107 -3.52 4.14 -1.37
CA LEU A 107 -2.19 4.51 -0.86
C LEU A 107 -1.14 3.52 -1.36
N TYR A 108 -0.08 3.99 -1.99
CA TYR A 108 1.02 3.13 -2.46
C TYR A 108 2.37 3.85 -2.51
N ASP A 109 3.46 3.10 -2.65
CA ASP A 109 4.80 3.64 -2.91
C ASP A 109 5.05 3.85 -4.42
N PRO A 110 5.19 5.10 -4.91
CA PRO A 110 5.44 5.36 -6.33
C PRO A 110 6.79 4.88 -6.87
N PHE A 111 7.70 4.45 -5.99
CA PHE A 111 8.98 3.84 -6.38
C PHE A 111 8.89 2.32 -6.58
N VAL A 112 7.76 1.69 -6.28
CA VAL A 112 7.47 0.31 -6.69
C VAL A 112 6.76 0.37 -8.05
N PRO A 113 7.41 -0.02 -9.17
CA PRO A 113 6.86 0.16 -10.51
C PRO A 113 5.50 -0.52 -10.70
N GLU A 114 5.33 -1.72 -10.15
CA GLU A 114 4.10 -2.51 -10.27
C GLU A 114 2.94 -1.90 -9.48
N ASP A 115 3.20 -1.38 -8.26
CA ASP A 115 2.17 -0.68 -7.47
C ASP A 115 1.72 0.60 -8.17
N ARG A 116 2.67 1.34 -8.75
CA ARG A 116 2.36 2.52 -9.56
C ARG A 116 1.53 2.17 -10.79
N ALA A 117 1.86 1.08 -11.48
CA ALA A 117 1.13 0.62 -12.64
C ALA A 117 -0.30 0.17 -12.28
N HIS A 118 -0.48 -0.58 -11.19
CA HIS A 118 -1.83 -0.92 -10.70
C HIS A 118 -2.63 0.32 -10.30
N ALA A 119 -2.06 1.23 -9.51
CA ALA A 119 -2.75 2.45 -9.13
C ALA A 119 -3.12 3.33 -10.34
N ALA A 120 -2.32 3.31 -11.42
CA ALA A 120 -2.64 4.01 -12.65
C ALA A 120 -3.87 3.43 -13.38
N ARG A 121 -4.09 2.11 -13.29
CA ARG A 121 -5.29 1.45 -13.84
C ARG A 121 -6.56 1.79 -13.07
N MET A 122 -6.45 2.08 -11.78
CA MET A 122 -7.57 2.29 -10.86
C MET A 122 -7.86 3.77 -10.61
N ARG A 123 -7.89 4.59 -11.67
CA ARG A 123 -8.19 6.03 -11.60
C ARG A 123 -9.66 6.30 -11.90
N GLY A 124 -10.21 7.36 -11.30
CA GLY A 124 -11.57 7.83 -11.53
C GLY A 124 -11.82 9.13 -10.76
N ALA A 125 -12.91 9.83 -11.07
CA ALA A 125 -13.30 11.06 -10.35
C ALA A 125 -13.60 10.80 -8.86
N ASN A 126 -13.96 9.56 -8.52
CA ASN A 126 -14.23 9.05 -7.17
C ASN A 126 -13.00 8.47 -6.47
N VAL A 127 -11.80 8.56 -7.07
CA VAL A 127 -10.57 7.96 -6.51
C VAL A 127 -9.57 9.03 -6.08
N GLN A 128 -9.19 9.00 -4.80
CA GLN A 128 -8.04 9.76 -4.30
C GLN A 128 -6.81 8.86 -4.22
N THR A 129 -5.73 9.26 -4.91
CA THR A 129 -4.45 8.57 -4.85
C THR A 129 -3.51 9.24 -3.84
N LEU A 130 -3.01 8.48 -2.87
CA LEU A 130 -2.00 8.90 -1.91
C LEU A 130 -0.65 8.26 -2.23
N ARG A 131 0.33 9.06 -2.60
CA ARG A 131 1.69 8.58 -2.90
C ARG A 131 2.56 8.64 -1.65
N ALA A 132 3.00 7.49 -1.16
CA ALA A 132 3.82 7.34 0.05
C ALA A 132 5.21 6.78 -0.30
N PRO A 133 6.17 7.64 -0.70
CA PRO A 133 7.50 7.19 -1.10
C PRO A 133 8.25 6.42 -0.02
N PHE A 134 9.01 5.41 -0.47
CA PHE A 134 9.87 4.54 0.35
C PHE A 134 9.11 3.71 1.38
N CYS A 135 7.81 3.49 1.16
CA CYS A 135 6.99 2.63 1.99
C CYS A 135 6.97 1.17 1.49
N THR A 136 7.60 0.91 0.35
CA THR A 136 7.64 -0.37 -0.37
C THR A 136 6.24 -0.89 -0.72
N HIS A 137 6.16 -2.13 -1.22
CA HIS A 137 4.88 -2.79 -1.43
C HIS A 137 4.08 -2.97 -0.13
N GLU A 138 4.77 -2.96 1.01
CA GLU A 138 4.15 -3.17 2.31
C GLU A 138 3.81 -1.85 3.00
N ALA A 139 3.28 -0.88 2.24
CA ALA A 139 3.03 0.48 2.71
C ALA A 139 2.16 0.54 3.97
N ILE A 140 1.19 -0.39 4.09
CA ILE A 140 0.36 -0.57 5.29
C ILE A 140 1.20 -0.76 6.56
N ARG A 141 2.33 -1.48 6.49
CA ARG A 141 3.20 -1.70 7.67
C ARG A 141 3.87 -0.41 8.12
N VAL A 142 4.19 0.50 7.19
CA VAL A 142 4.73 1.82 7.53
C VAL A 142 3.66 2.70 8.15
N VAL A 143 2.46 2.71 7.58
CA VAL A 143 1.30 3.44 8.10
C VAL A 143 0.98 3.00 9.53
N LEU A 144 0.85 1.69 9.77
CA LEU A 144 0.57 1.13 11.11
C LEU A 144 1.66 1.52 12.11
N LYS A 145 2.94 1.30 11.79
CA LYS A 145 4.06 1.61 12.69
C LYS A 145 4.27 3.10 12.91
N SER A 146 3.75 3.96 12.03
CA SER A 146 3.77 5.41 12.22
C SER A 146 2.60 5.94 13.05
N GLY A 147 1.66 5.08 13.46
CA GLY A 147 0.49 5.46 14.24
C GLY A 147 -0.61 6.19 13.45
N THR A 148 -0.52 6.23 12.12
CA THR A 148 -1.42 7.05 11.28
C THR A 148 -2.58 6.28 10.65
N PHE A 149 -2.69 4.97 10.90
CA PHE A 149 -3.79 4.17 10.35
C PHE A 149 -5.17 4.67 10.81
N PRO A 150 -5.40 4.98 12.11
CA PRO A 150 -6.69 5.50 12.56
C PRO A 150 -7.11 6.79 11.84
N LEU A 151 -6.16 7.68 11.54
CA LEU A 151 -6.44 8.91 10.80
C LEU A 151 -6.91 8.67 9.37
N LEU A 152 -6.39 7.64 8.69
CA LEU A 152 -6.84 7.28 7.36
C LEU A 152 -8.24 6.67 7.40
N LEU A 153 -8.46 5.74 8.34
CA LEU A 153 -9.74 5.05 8.46
C LEU A 153 -10.86 6.03 8.83
N ASP A 154 -10.62 6.92 9.79
CA ASP A 154 -11.56 7.95 10.20
C ASP A 154 -11.91 8.89 9.04
N ALA A 155 -10.89 9.48 8.38
CA ALA A 155 -11.11 10.38 7.25
C ALA A 155 -11.88 9.72 6.09
N VAL A 156 -11.65 8.43 5.81
CA VAL A 156 -12.42 7.70 4.81
C VAL A 156 -13.85 7.39 5.29
N ALA A 157 -14.04 7.06 6.56
CA ALA A 157 -15.36 6.79 7.13
C ALA A 157 -16.23 8.06 7.23
N THR A 158 -15.64 9.23 7.49
CA THR A 158 -16.35 10.51 7.60
C THR A 158 -16.49 11.17 6.23
N ASP A 159 -15.37 11.53 5.62
CA ASP A 159 -15.27 12.44 4.49
C ASP A 159 -15.09 11.70 3.17
N GLY A 160 -14.63 10.44 3.25
CA GLY A 160 -14.27 9.61 2.10
C GLY A 160 -13.01 10.06 1.37
N THR A 161 -12.39 11.16 1.81
CA THR A 161 -11.07 11.61 1.37
C THR A 161 -10.16 11.83 2.55
N VAL A 162 -8.86 11.81 2.29
CA VAL A 162 -7.80 12.04 3.25
C VAL A 162 -7.22 13.42 3.04
N GLY A 163 -7.33 14.27 4.07
CA GLY A 163 -6.82 15.63 4.07
C GLY A 163 -5.35 15.77 4.51
N PRO A 164 -4.84 17.02 4.59
CA PRO A 164 -3.45 17.31 4.96
C PRO A 164 -3.03 16.86 6.38
N ALA A 165 -3.99 16.66 7.29
CA ALA A 165 -3.72 16.21 8.66
C ALA A 165 -3.03 14.84 8.70
N PHE A 166 -3.39 13.94 7.79
CA PHE A 166 -2.69 12.67 7.61
C PHE A 166 -1.23 12.90 7.28
N TRP A 167 -0.91 13.74 6.28
CA TRP A 167 0.46 13.95 5.84
C TRP A 167 1.36 14.56 6.90
N ARG A 168 0.83 15.51 7.70
CA ARG A 168 1.53 16.08 8.85
C ARG A 168 1.89 14.99 9.87
N SER A 169 0.94 14.15 10.23
CA SER A 169 1.16 13.04 11.17
C SER A 169 2.07 11.96 10.59
N PHE A 170 1.96 11.70 9.28
CA PHE A 170 2.73 10.67 8.56
C PHE A 170 4.21 11.04 8.41
N LEU A 171 4.64 12.24 8.79
CA LEU A 171 6.07 12.54 9.01
C LEU A 171 6.69 11.64 10.09
N ALA A 172 5.87 11.11 11.02
CA ALA A 172 6.30 10.12 12.02
C ALA A 172 6.90 8.84 11.41
N ARG A 173 6.62 8.55 10.12
CA ARG A 173 7.26 7.44 9.38
C ARG A 173 8.80 7.49 9.40
N ARG A 174 9.40 8.66 9.66
CA ARG A 174 10.86 8.81 9.86
C ARG A 174 11.40 7.99 11.03
N ARG A 175 10.54 7.58 11.97
CA ARG A 175 10.88 6.68 13.09
C ARG A 175 10.65 5.20 12.77
N VAL A 176 10.12 4.88 11.59
CA VAL A 176 9.81 3.51 11.19
C VAL A 176 11.00 2.90 10.46
N THR A 177 11.64 1.89 11.06
CA THR A 177 12.80 1.17 10.51
C THR A 177 12.65 0.78 9.04
N LYS A 178 11.49 0.25 8.64
CA LYS A 178 11.24 -0.16 7.26
C LYS A 178 11.43 1.00 6.28
N TRP A 179 10.87 2.16 6.62
CA TRP A 179 10.97 3.37 5.80
C TRP A 179 12.41 3.89 5.78
N GLN A 180 13.08 3.89 6.93
CA GLN A 180 14.49 4.29 7.07
C GLN A 180 15.42 3.44 6.19
N ARG A 181 15.26 2.12 6.21
CA ARG A 181 16.03 1.21 5.36
C ARG A 181 15.76 1.48 3.88
N ALA A 182 14.49 1.60 3.50
CA ALA A 182 14.11 1.83 2.10
C ALA A 182 14.71 3.12 1.53
N ILE A 183 14.63 4.24 2.26
CA ILE A 183 15.18 5.51 1.77
C ILE A 183 16.71 5.48 1.66
N LEU A 184 17.42 4.85 2.62
CA LEU A 184 18.89 4.75 2.57
C LEU A 184 19.37 3.82 1.45
N VAL A 185 18.69 2.68 1.25
CA VAL A 185 18.99 1.75 0.14
C VAL A 185 18.78 2.45 -1.19
N GLU A 186 17.67 3.16 -1.36
CA GLU A 186 17.36 3.83 -2.62
C GLU A 186 18.31 5.01 -2.90
N ALA A 187 18.69 5.77 -1.87
CA ALA A 187 19.70 6.82 -2.00
C ALA A 187 21.07 6.25 -2.40
N ALA A 188 21.47 5.10 -1.84
CA ALA A 188 22.71 4.42 -2.22
C ALA A 188 22.66 3.94 -3.66
N ARG A 189 21.56 3.27 -4.04
CA ARG A 189 21.35 2.71 -5.38
C ARG A 189 21.42 3.78 -6.48
N ARG A 190 20.93 4.99 -6.20
CA ARG A 190 20.97 6.14 -7.13
C ARG A 190 22.27 6.94 -7.08
N GLY A 191 23.24 6.56 -6.25
CA GLY A 191 24.49 7.30 -6.09
C GLY A 191 24.34 8.65 -5.38
N HIS A 192 23.24 8.89 -4.66
CA HIS A 192 23.00 10.11 -3.91
C HIS A 192 23.73 10.10 -2.55
N HIS A 193 25.04 9.88 -2.58
CA HIS A 193 25.84 9.62 -1.37
C HIS A 193 25.80 10.78 -0.35
N ARG A 194 25.82 12.04 -0.80
CA ARG A 194 25.69 13.22 0.09
C ARG A 194 24.34 13.24 0.80
N LEU A 195 23.24 12.98 0.08
CA LEU A 195 21.89 12.91 0.67
C LEU A 195 21.77 11.73 1.65
N LEU A 196 22.37 10.59 1.32
CA LEU A 196 22.39 9.42 2.21
C LEU A 196 23.09 9.74 3.53
N ILE A 197 24.26 10.38 3.49
CA ILE A 197 25.01 10.76 4.69
C ILE A 197 24.16 11.68 5.58
N GLY A 198 23.57 12.74 5.01
CA GLY A 198 22.70 13.66 5.76
C GLY A 198 21.45 12.98 6.33
N ALA A 199 20.82 12.10 5.55
CA ALA A 199 19.69 11.29 6.03
C ALA A 199 20.10 10.38 7.20
N ALA A 200 21.22 9.67 7.08
CA ALA A 200 21.74 8.79 8.12
C ALA A 200 22.04 9.55 9.41
N GLU A 201 22.58 10.77 9.34
CA GLU A 201 22.82 11.62 10.52
C GLU A 201 21.54 12.05 11.23
N VAL A 202 20.50 12.40 10.47
CA VAL A 202 19.19 12.69 11.05
C VAL A 202 18.61 11.43 11.70
N LEU A 203 18.68 10.28 11.03
CA LEU A 203 18.11 9.03 11.53
C LEU A 203 18.82 8.52 12.79
N LEU A 204 20.16 8.62 12.86
CA LEU A 204 20.93 8.26 14.06
C LEU A 204 20.56 9.14 15.26
N ARG A 205 20.32 10.45 15.04
CA ARG A 205 19.85 11.35 16.11
C ARG A 205 18.44 11.01 16.58
N LEU A 206 17.55 10.64 15.65
CA LEU A 206 16.16 10.27 15.96
C LEU A 206 16.03 8.93 16.68
N GLY A 207 16.95 7.99 16.41
CA GLY A 207 16.92 6.62 16.90
C GLY A 207 17.95 6.31 17.98
N LYS A 208 18.49 7.30 18.69
CA LYS A 208 19.56 7.10 19.69
C LYS A 208 19.28 5.99 20.73
N ASP A 209 17.99 5.75 21.02
CA ASP A 209 17.49 4.74 21.96
C ASP A 209 16.79 3.54 21.25
N GLY A 210 17.00 3.40 19.93
CA GLY A 210 16.40 2.35 19.11
C GLY A 210 17.18 1.03 19.11
N PRO A 211 16.64 -0.04 18.47
CA PRO A 211 17.31 -1.33 18.39
C PRO A 211 18.71 -1.22 17.75
N ASP A 212 19.71 -1.85 18.36
CA ASP A 212 21.10 -1.70 17.92
C ASP A 212 21.32 -2.17 16.48
N GLU A 213 20.59 -3.20 16.02
CA GLU A 213 20.65 -3.69 14.64
C GLU A 213 20.33 -2.61 13.59
N ASP A 214 19.40 -1.71 13.90
CA ASP A 214 18.98 -0.64 12.99
C ASP A 214 20.01 0.49 12.97
N LEU A 215 20.59 0.81 14.12
CA LEU A 215 21.68 1.76 14.21
C LEU A 215 22.94 1.26 13.50
N VAL A 216 23.25 -0.03 13.63
CA VAL A 216 24.34 -0.69 12.89
C VAL A 216 24.10 -0.58 11.38
N PHE A 217 22.88 -0.85 10.91
CA PHE A 217 22.53 -0.70 9.49
C PHE A 217 22.76 0.74 9.00
N ILE A 218 22.25 1.74 9.72
CA ILE A 218 22.37 3.15 9.33
C ILE A 218 23.85 3.61 9.33
N ARG A 219 24.63 3.23 10.36
CA ARG A 219 26.07 3.50 10.43
C ARG A 219 26.82 2.87 9.26
N ARG A 220 26.50 1.62 8.91
CA ARG A 220 27.11 0.92 7.77
C ARG A 220 26.78 1.62 6.45
N ALA A 221 25.53 2.00 6.23
CA ALA A 221 25.11 2.74 5.03
C ALA A 221 25.87 4.08 4.91
N LYS A 222 25.97 4.84 6.01
CA LYS A 222 26.72 6.11 6.06
C LYS A 222 28.19 5.91 5.69
N ARG A 223 28.86 4.90 6.29
CA ARG A 223 30.28 4.59 5.98
C ARG A 223 30.48 4.22 4.51
N GLY A 224 29.59 3.38 3.95
CA GLY A 224 29.64 3.00 2.54
C GLY A 224 29.50 4.20 1.60
N ALA A 225 28.57 5.11 1.88
CA ALA A 225 28.40 6.33 1.10
C ALA A 225 29.60 7.27 1.18
N ALA A 226 30.20 7.43 2.37
CA ALA A 226 31.40 8.26 2.54
C ALA A 226 32.62 7.68 1.80
N ALA A 227 32.78 6.35 1.80
CA ALA A 227 33.82 5.69 1.01
C ALA A 227 33.62 5.88 -0.49
N ALA A 228 32.37 5.77 -0.97
CA ALA A 228 32.04 5.96 -2.38
C ALA A 228 32.29 7.40 -2.88
N LEU A 229 32.10 8.42 -2.02
CA LEU A 229 32.45 9.81 -2.35
C LEU A 229 33.96 10.00 -2.48
N ARG A 230 34.74 9.53 -1.50
CA ARG A 230 36.21 9.62 -1.54
C ARG A 230 36.81 8.93 -2.76
N GLY A 231 36.27 7.76 -3.14
CA GLY A 231 36.72 7.03 -4.33
C GLY A 231 36.43 7.73 -5.65
N ARG A 232 35.44 8.64 -5.71
CA ARG A 232 35.14 9.47 -6.90
C ARG A 232 35.97 10.76 -6.97
N GLU A 233 36.48 11.23 -5.84
CA GLU A 233 37.33 12.43 -5.79
C GLU A 233 38.81 12.09 -6.04
N ALA A 234 39.18 10.82 -5.94
CA ALA A 234 40.56 10.33 -6.10
C ALA A 234 40.88 9.76 -7.50
N GLY A 235 39.92 9.73 -8.43
CA GLY A 235 40.08 9.24 -9.81
C GLY A 235 39.43 10.19 -10.80
#